data_AF-A0A7S3IN05-F1
#
_entry.id   AF-A0A7S3IN05-F1
#
_cell.length_a   1.000
_cell.length_b   1.000
_cell.length_c   1.000
_cell.angle_alpha   90.00
_cell.angle_beta   90.00
_cell.angle_gamma   90.00
#
_symmetry.space_group_name_H-M   'P 1'
#
loop_
_entity.id
_entity.type
_entity.pdbx_description
1 polymer ?
#
loop_
_entity_poly.entity_id
_entity_poly.type
_entity_poly.pdbx_seq_one_letter_code
_entity_poly.pdbx_strand_id
1 'polypeptide(L)'
;KGRRIRELTSVVQKRFKFPPESVELYAEKVADRGLCAVAQAESLRYKLLGGLAVRRACYGVLRYVMESGAKGCEVIVSGKLRAARAKAMKFKDGYMVSSGEPTRTYIDSAVRHVLLRQGVLGIKVRIMRDFDPFGKKGPKEPLPDVVKVLEPKEDEILADKPQIGKELELQ
;
A
#
# COMPACT_ATOMS: atom_id res chain seq x y z
N LYS A 1 1.80 27.15 19.14
CA LYS A 1 1.56 26.10 18.11
C LYS A 1 2.92 25.54 17.67
N GLY A 2 3.08 24.22 17.49
CA GLY A 2 4.39 23.61 17.12
C GLY A 2 5.28 23.11 18.27
N ARG A 3 4.79 23.09 19.52
CA ARG A 3 5.57 22.69 20.71
C ARG A 3 6.21 21.29 20.57
N ARG A 4 5.42 20.28 20.20
CA ARG A 4 5.90 18.90 20.06
C ARG A 4 6.98 18.73 18.98
N ILE A 5 6.88 19.47 17.88
CA ILE A 5 7.91 19.43 16.81
C ILE A 5 9.23 20.00 17.36
N ARG A 6 9.18 21.15 18.04
CA ARG A 6 10.38 21.76 18.66
C ARG A 6 11.01 20.87 19.73
N GLU A 7 10.20 20.19 20.53
CA GLU A 7 10.66 19.20 21.52
C GLU A 7 11.38 18.03 20.83
N LEU A 8 10.79 17.46 19.78
CA LEU A 8 11.43 16.39 19.01
C LEU A 8 12.73 16.83 18.34
N THR A 9 12.76 18.02 17.74
CA THR A 9 13.98 18.59 17.14
C THR A 9 15.08 18.72 18.20
N SER A 10 14.73 19.22 19.39
CA SER A 10 15.69 19.36 20.51
C SER A 10 16.24 18.02 20.98
N VAL A 11 15.39 16.97 21.03
CA VAL A 11 15.81 15.61 21.41
C VAL A 11 16.78 15.04 20.38
N VAL A 12 16.47 15.17 19.08
CA VAL A 12 17.34 14.69 17.99
C VAL A 12 18.67 15.44 18.03
N GLN A 13 18.63 16.77 18.11
CA GLN A 13 19.83 17.60 18.15
C GLN A 13 20.75 17.21 19.33
N LYS A 14 20.22 17.12 20.55
CA LYS A 14 21.00 16.77 21.75
C LYS A 14 21.50 15.33 21.72
N ARG A 15 20.70 14.38 21.22
CA ARG A 15 21.07 12.96 21.16
C ARG A 15 22.25 12.72 20.23
N PHE A 16 22.26 13.37 19.07
CA PHE A 16 23.28 13.21 18.04
C PHE A 16 24.37 14.29 18.08
N LYS A 17 24.31 15.21 19.06
CA LYS A 17 25.27 16.31 19.26
C LYS A 17 25.41 17.21 18.02
N PHE A 18 24.30 17.48 17.35
CA PHE A 18 24.29 18.38 16.21
C PHE A 18 24.46 19.85 16.64
N PRO A 19 25.13 20.69 15.82
CA PRO A 19 25.17 22.13 16.04
C PRO A 19 23.77 22.74 16.13
N PRO A 20 23.58 23.86 16.85
CA PRO A 20 22.32 24.59 16.87
C PRO A 20 21.86 24.93 15.45
N GLU A 21 20.55 24.85 15.22
CA GLU A 21 19.88 25.18 13.94
C GLU A 21 20.26 24.33 12.72
N SER A 22 21.02 23.25 12.89
CA SER A 22 21.38 22.35 11.78
C SER A 22 20.32 21.32 11.40
N VAL A 23 19.30 21.09 12.26
CA VAL A 23 18.26 20.08 12.05
C VAL A 23 16.89 20.71 12.11
N GLU A 24 16.09 20.48 11.07
CA GLU A 24 14.70 20.89 10.98
C GLU A 24 13.80 19.68 10.73
N LEU A 25 12.64 19.64 11.37
CA LEU A 25 11.67 18.56 11.24
C LEU A 25 10.41 19.07 10.54
N TYR A 26 10.11 18.44 9.40
CA TYR A 26 8.90 18.67 8.62
C TYR A 26 7.94 17.50 8.80
N ALA A 27 6.64 17.78 8.80
CA ALA A 27 5.60 16.77 8.93
C ALA A 27 4.68 16.86 7.72
N GLU A 28 4.70 15.83 6.89
CA GLU A 28 3.85 15.71 5.71
C GLU A 28 2.77 14.65 5.91
N LYS A 29 1.62 14.87 5.30
CA LYS A 29 0.51 13.92 5.34
C LYS A 29 0.75 12.83 4.30
N VAL A 30 0.67 11.57 4.71
CA VAL A 30 0.62 10.43 3.79
C VAL A 30 -0.67 10.52 2.97
N ALA A 31 -0.56 10.51 1.63
CA ALA A 31 -1.68 10.63 0.72
C ALA A 31 -2.73 9.51 0.95
N ASP A 32 -2.32 8.25 0.80
CA ASP A 32 -3.19 7.09 0.95
C ASP A 32 -2.82 6.27 2.19
N ARG A 33 -3.37 6.65 3.36
CA ARG A 33 -3.13 5.94 4.63
C ARG A 33 -3.59 4.47 4.58
N GLY A 34 -4.59 4.16 3.75
CA GLY A 34 -5.10 2.80 3.55
C GLY A 34 -4.06 1.82 3.01
N LEU A 35 -3.15 2.29 2.14
CA LEU A 35 -2.14 1.47 1.46
C LEU A 35 -0.83 1.33 2.25
N CYS A 36 -0.72 2.00 3.41
CA CYS A 36 0.46 1.96 4.29
C CYS A 36 0.31 0.86 5.35
N ALA A 37 1.13 -0.19 5.28
CA ALA A 37 1.03 -1.32 6.20
C ALA A 37 1.31 -0.92 7.66
N VAL A 38 2.25 0.01 7.89
CA VAL A 38 2.58 0.52 9.23
C VAL A 38 1.39 1.23 9.86
N ALA A 39 0.75 2.13 9.13
CA ALA A 39 -0.40 2.88 9.62
C ALA A 39 -1.58 1.96 9.97
N GLN A 40 -1.79 0.91 9.16
CA GLN A 40 -2.84 -0.08 9.40
C GLN A 40 -2.53 -1.00 10.59
N ALA A 41 -1.27 -1.43 10.73
CA ALA A 41 -0.83 -2.22 11.88
C ALA A 41 -0.96 -1.44 13.19
N GLU A 42 -0.64 -0.15 13.21
CA GLU A 42 -0.85 0.71 14.37
C GLU A 42 -2.33 0.96 14.67
N SER A 43 -3.13 1.18 13.63
CA SER A 43 -4.58 1.31 13.78
C SER A 43 -5.20 0.04 14.36
N LEU A 44 -4.74 -1.15 13.93
CA LEU A 44 -5.18 -2.43 14.49
C LEU A 44 -4.73 -2.60 15.94
N ARG A 45 -3.49 -2.20 16.27
CA ARG A 45 -2.98 -2.18 17.65
C ARG A 45 -3.87 -1.35 18.57
N TYR A 46 -4.23 -0.13 18.17
CA TYR A 46 -5.09 0.74 18.98
C TYR A 46 -6.51 0.19 19.11
N LYS A 47 -7.08 -0.41 18.04
CA LYS A 47 -8.40 -1.07 18.11
C LYS A 47 -8.40 -2.23 19.11
N LEU A 48 -7.35 -3.05 19.14
CA LEU A 48 -7.22 -4.16 20.09
C LEU A 48 -6.99 -3.68 21.53
N LEU A 49 -6.21 -2.61 21.73
CA LEU A 49 -6.05 -1.98 23.05
C LEU A 49 -7.36 -1.36 23.55
N GLY A 50 -8.19 -0.84 22.65
CA GLY A 50 -9.54 -0.34 22.93
C GLY A 50 -10.58 -1.42 23.24
N GLY A 51 -10.18 -2.70 23.34
CA GLY A 51 -11.08 -3.79 23.72
C GLY A 51 -11.99 -4.31 22.60
N LEU A 52 -11.79 -3.89 21.35
CA LEU A 52 -12.55 -4.48 20.24
C LEU A 52 -12.17 -5.96 20.05
N ALA A 53 -13.18 -6.78 19.78
CA ALA A 53 -12.99 -8.18 19.47
C ALA A 53 -12.07 -8.37 18.25
N VAL A 54 -11.14 -9.31 18.33
CA VAL A 54 -10.05 -9.52 17.34
C VAL A 54 -10.58 -9.68 15.92
N ARG A 55 -11.61 -10.51 15.71
CA ARG A 55 -12.21 -10.70 14.37
C ARG A 55 -12.80 -9.40 13.83
N ARG A 56 -13.57 -8.67 14.63
CA ARG A 56 -14.19 -7.40 14.24
C ARG A 56 -13.12 -6.37 13.89
N ALA A 57 -12.06 -6.27 14.69
CA ALA A 57 -10.96 -5.34 14.44
C ALA A 57 -10.21 -5.68 13.14
N CYS A 58 -9.91 -6.96 12.89
CA CYS A 58 -9.20 -7.40 11.70
C CYS A 58 -10.03 -7.19 10.42
N TYR A 59 -11.30 -7.61 10.41
CA TYR A 59 -12.17 -7.40 9.25
C TYR A 59 -12.40 -5.92 8.97
N GLY A 60 -12.49 -5.07 10.00
CA GLY A 60 -12.61 -3.63 9.81
C GLY A 60 -11.36 -2.99 9.17
N VAL A 61 -10.16 -3.50 9.46
CA VAL A 61 -8.93 -3.02 8.80
C VAL A 61 -8.82 -3.60 7.39
N LEU A 62 -9.09 -4.89 7.23
CA LEU A 62 -9.00 -5.57 5.94
C LEU A 62 -9.96 -4.95 4.91
N ARG A 63 -11.22 -4.69 5.30
CA ARG A 63 -12.19 -3.98 4.46
C ARG A 63 -11.73 -2.58 4.07
N TYR A 64 -11.20 -1.81 5.03
CA TYR A 64 -10.70 -0.46 4.78
C TYR A 64 -9.52 -0.45 3.78
N VAL A 65 -8.62 -1.43 3.87
CA VAL A 65 -7.49 -1.57 2.94
C VAL A 65 -7.97 -1.91 1.53
N MET A 66 -8.91 -2.85 1.40
CA MET A 66 -9.49 -3.22 0.10
C MET A 66 -10.26 -2.05 -0.53
N GLU A 67 -11.08 -1.33 0.25
CA GLU A 67 -11.79 -0.11 -0.19
C GLU A 67 -10.84 1.02 -0.61
N SER A 68 -9.61 1.04 -0.09
CA SER A 68 -8.56 1.99 -0.47
C SER A 68 -7.87 1.64 -1.79
N GLY A 69 -8.29 0.56 -2.47
CA GLY A 69 -7.75 0.14 -3.77
C GLY A 69 -6.52 -0.78 -3.68
N ALA A 70 -6.36 -1.53 -2.59
CA ALA A 70 -5.35 -2.59 -2.55
C ALA A 70 -5.81 -3.79 -3.39
N LYS A 71 -4.85 -4.44 -4.07
CA LYS A 71 -5.11 -5.68 -4.83
C LYS A 71 -5.35 -6.88 -3.91
N GLY A 72 -4.76 -6.85 -2.71
CA GLY A 72 -5.04 -7.82 -1.66
C GLY A 72 -4.44 -7.43 -0.32
N CYS A 73 -4.92 -8.07 0.74
CA CYS A 73 -4.52 -7.81 2.11
C CYS A 73 -4.49 -9.11 2.92
N GLU A 74 -3.46 -9.27 3.74
CA GLU A 74 -3.35 -10.34 4.73
C GLU A 74 -3.05 -9.75 6.10
N VAL A 75 -3.92 -10.03 7.08
CA VAL A 75 -3.76 -9.66 8.47
C VAL A 75 -3.62 -10.92 9.31
N ILE A 76 -2.51 -11.05 10.02
CA ILE A 76 -2.24 -12.18 10.91
C ILE A 76 -2.16 -11.65 12.34
N VAL A 77 -2.96 -12.22 13.23
CA VAL A 77 -2.88 -11.98 14.66
C VAL A 77 -2.47 -13.27 15.35
N SER A 78 -1.36 -13.21 16.07
CA SER A 78 -0.73 -14.35 16.73
C SER A 78 -0.55 -14.08 18.21
N GLY A 79 -0.70 -15.11 19.03
CA GLY A 79 -0.47 -15.04 20.48
C GLY A 79 -1.61 -15.67 21.29
N LYS A 80 -1.68 -15.29 22.56
CA LYS A 80 -2.67 -15.81 23.51
C LYS A 80 -4.01 -15.07 23.34
N LEU A 81 -4.91 -15.64 22.54
CA LEU A 81 -6.17 -15.00 22.17
C LEU A 81 -7.27 -15.17 23.24
N ARG A 82 -7.84 -16.38 23.34
CA ARG A 82 -8.90 -16.70 24.32
C ARG A 82 -8.51 -17.84 25.26
N ALA A 83 -7.70 -18.78 24.77
CA ALA A 83 -7.26 -19.95 25.50
C ALA A 83 -5.84 -19.74 26.08
N ALA A 84 -5.42 -20.64 26.97
CA ALA A 84 -4.07 -20.64 27.53
C ALA A 84 -2.97 -20.82 26.48
N ARG A 85 -3.26 -21.57 25.40
CA ARG A 85 -2.33 -21.85 24.29
C ARG A 85 -2.37 -20.75 23.23
N ALA A 86 -1.22 -20.44 22.66
CA ALA A 86 -1.11 -19.50 21.55
C ALA A 86 -1.83 -20.03 20.29
N LYS A 87 -2.46 -19.11 19.55
CA LYS A 87 -3.12 -19.37 18.26
C LYS A 87 -2.77 -18.26 17.27
N ALA A 88 -2.65 -18.61 16.00
CA ALA A 88 -2.55 -17.65 14.90
C ALA A 88 -3.87 -17.63 14.13
N MET A 89 -4.51 -16.46 14.04
CA MET A 89 -5.64 -16.21 13.16
C MET A 89 -5.12 -15.45 11.94
N LYS A 90 -5.38 -15.99 10.75
CA LYS A 90 -5.04 -15.36 9.46
C LYS A 90 -6.33 -14.91 8.78
N PHE A 91 -6.38 -13.65 8.41
CA PHE A 91 -7.46 -13.05 7.64
C PHE A 91 -6.87 -12.62 6.30
N LYS A 92 -7.40 -13.13 5.21
CA LYS A 92 -6.92 -12.87 3.85
C LYS A 92 -8.08 -12.41 2.99
N ASP A 93 -7.80 -11.48 2.09
CA ASP A 93 -8.74 -11.04 1.06
C ASP A 93 -7.97 -10.53 -0.16
N GLY A 94 -8.56 -10.69 -1.35
CA GLY A 94 -7.94 -10.37 -2.64
C GLY A 94 -6.76 -11.27 -3.03
N TYR A 95 -5.91 -10.74 -3.91
CA TYR A 95 -4.77 -11.45 -4.49
C TYR A 95 -3.46 -11.10 -3.75
N MET A 96 -2.62 -12.10 -3.46
CA MET A 96 -1.38 -11.94 -2.71
C MET A 96 -0.27 -12.81 -3.29
N VAL A 97 0.76 -12.18 -3.84
CA VAL A 97 1.99 -12.87 -4.28
C VAL A 97 2.83 -13.27 -3.06
N SER A 98 3.52 -14.40 -3.13
CA SER A 98 4.33 -14.91 -2.01
C SER A 98 5.79 -15.20 -2.37
N SER A 99 6.15 -15.19 -3.65
CA SER A 99 7.46 -15.54 -4.16
C SER A 99 7.99 -14.49 -5.15
N GLY A 100 9.31 -14.54 -5.40
CA GLY A 100 9.99 -13.68 -6.37
C GLY A 100 10.18 -12.23 -5.93
N GLU A 101 10.84 -11.45 -6.80
CA GLU A 101 11.07 -10.01 -6.60
C GLU A 101 9.77 -9.19 -6.47
N PRO A 102 8.64 -9.52 -7.14
CA PRO A 102 7.39 -8.81 -6.93
C PRO A 102 6.93 -8.76 -5.47
N THR A 103 7.34 -9.71 -4.65
CA THR A 103 7.03 -9.71 -3.21
C THR A 103 7.66 -8.51 -2.49
N ARG A 104 8.81 -8.00 -2.94
CA ARG A 104 9.49 -6.85 -2.30
C ARG A 104 8.97 -5.52 -2.80
N THR A 105 8.64 -5.41 -4.08
CA THR A 105 8.15 -4.18 -4.69
C THR A 105 6.66 -3.97 -4.47
N TYR A 106 5.83 -5.00 -4.62
CA TYR A 106 4.37 -4.87 -4.51
C TYR A 106 3.82 -4.96 -3.08
N ILE A 107 4.53 -5.63 -2.17
CA ILE A 107 3.98 -5.93 -0.86
C ILE A 107 4.64 -5.07 0.21
N ASP A 108 3.84 -4.20 0.82
CA ASP A 108 4.20 -3.50 2.03
C ASP A 108 3.82 -4.36 3.24
N SER A 109 4.76 -4.56 4.17
CA SER A 109 4.53 -5.40 5.34
C SER A 109 4.98 -4.75 6.63
N ALA A 110 4.18 -4.91 7.67
CA ALA A 110 4.47 -4.35 8.99
C ALA A 110 4.13 -5.34 10.09
N VAL A 111 5.02 -5.44 11.08
CA VAL A 111 4.82 -6.20 12.31
C VAL A 111 4.72 -5.24 13.48
N ARG A 112 3.75 -5.44 14.37
CA ARG A 112 3.57 -4.68 15.60
C ARG A 112 3.20 -5.59 16.76
N HIS A 113 3.59 -5.17 17.96
CA HIS A 113 3.27 -5.89 19.19
C HIS A 113 2.21 -5.12 19.99
N VAL A 114 1.25 -5.86 20.54
CA VAL A 114 0.19 -5.33 21.39
C VAL A 114 0.34 -5.93 22.76
N LEU A 115 0.55 -5.08 23.76
CA LEU A 115 0.59 -5.51 25.16
C LEU A 115 -0.84 -5.54 25.70
N LEU A 116 -1.34 -6.73 26.00
CA LEU A 116 -2.59 -6.94 26.72
C LEU A 116 -2.29 -7.50 28.12
N ARG A 117 -3.27 -7.44 29.01
CA ARG A 117 -3.13 -7.98 30.38
C ARG A 117 -2.75 -9.47 30.41
N GLN A 118 -3.18 -10.26 29.43
CA GLN A 118 -2.87 -11.69 29.36
C GLN A 118 -1.49 -12.01 28.77
N GLY A 119 -0.79 -11.02 28.20
CA GLY A 119 0.47 -11.18 27.49
C GLY A 119 0.53 -10.34 26.22
N VAL A 120 1.49 -10.65 25.35
CA VAL A 120 1.71 -9.91 24.10
C VAL A 120 1.06 -10.64 22.92
N LEU A 121 0.33 -9.89 22.09
CA LEU A 121 -0.11 -10.33 20.76
C LEU A 121 0.82 -9.76 19.68
N GLY A 122 1.15 -10.57 18.68
CA GLY A 122 1.84 -10.16 17.46
C GLY A 122 0.83 -9.92 16.34
N ILE A 123 0.87 -8.72 15.76
CA ILE A 123 0.15 -8.35 14.54
C ILE A 123 1.14 -8.34 13.39
N LYS A 124 0.77 -8.96 12.27
CA LYS A 124 1.45 -8.80 10.98
C LYS A 124 0.42 -8.40 9.93
N VAL A 125 0.63 -7.27 9.28
CA VAL A 125 -0.19 -6.79 8.15
C VAL A 125 0.67 -6.84 6.90
N ARG A 126 0.13 -7.41 5.82
CA ARG A 126 0.71 -7.41 4.47
C ARG A 126 -0.32 -6.82 3.52
N ILE A 127 0.06 -5.82 2.76
CA ILE A 127 -0.80 -5.15 1.79
C ILE A 127 -0.12 -5.28 0.43
N MET A 128 -0.80 -5.93 -0.52
CA MET A 128 -0.39 -5.94 -1.91
C MET A 128 -0.99 -4.71 -2.60
N ARG A 129 -0.12 -3.78 -3.00
CA ARG A 129 -0.51 -2.58 -3.73
C ARG A 129 -0.91 -2.95 -5.16
N ASP A 130 -1.74 -2.13 -5.78
CA ASP A 130 -2.08 -2.30 -7.18
C ASP A 130 -1.01 -1.69 -8.10
N PHE A 131 -0.99 -2.10 -9.36
CA PHE A 131 -0.09 -1.55 -10.38
C PHE A 131 -0.53 -0.13 -10.75
N ASP A 132 0.40 0.83 -10.70
CA ASP A 132 0.12 2.22 -11.05
C ASP A 132 1.21 2.74 -12.02
N PRO A 133 0.87 3.05 -13.29
CA PRO A 133 1.82 3.60 -14.26
C PRO A 133 2.53 4.88 -13.79
N PHE A 134 1.87 5.69 -12.95
CA PHE A 134 2.44 6.93 -12.41
C PHE A 134 3.30 6.70 -11.17
N GLY A 135 3.18 5.53 -10.52
CA GLY A 135 3.96 5.16 -9.34
C GLY A 135 3.61 5.92 -8.06
N LYS A 136 2.40 6.51 -7.97
CA LYS A 136 1.97 7.27 -6.79
C LYS A 136 1.42 6.34 -5.71
N LYS A 137 0.58 5.38 -6.12
CA LYS A 137 -0.12 4.47 -5.19
C LYS A 137 0.53 3.09 -5.09
N GLY A 138 1.28 2.69 -6.10
CA GLY A 138 1.92 1.39 -6.17
C GLY A 138 3.13 1.37 -7.09
N PRO A 139 3.68 0.19 -7.39
CA PRO A 139 4.84 0.04 -8.26
C PRO A 139 4.55 0.46 -9.70
N LYS A 140 5.55 1.06 -10.34
CA LYS A 140 5.52 1.45 -11.76
C LYS A 140 5.72 0.28 -12.71
N GLU A 141 6.40 -0.77 -12.26
CA GLU A 141 6.70 -1.94 -13.07
C GLU A 141 5.54 -2.93 -12.94
N PRO A 142 4.93 -3.39 -14.05
CA PRO A 142 3.87 -4.39 -14.00
C PRO A 142 4.43 -5.72 -13.48
N LEU A 143 3.52 -6.61 -13.06
CA LEU A 143 3.90 -7.99 -12.74
C LEU A 143 4.52 -8.64 -14.00
N PRO A 144 5.61 -9.40 -13.85
CA PRO A 144 6.34 -9.95 -15.00
C PRO A 144 5.50 -10.90 -15.86
N ASP A 145 4.49 -11.52 -15.25
CA ASP A 145 3.60 -12.50 -15.87
C ASP A 145 2.43 -11.82 -16.63
N VAL A 146 2.22 -10.51 -16.45
CA VAL A 146 1.05 -9.79 -16.99
C VAL A 146 1.41 -9.13 -18.32
N VAL A 147 1.04 -9.78 -19.41
CA VAL A 147 1.19 -9.25 -20.78
C VAL A 147 -0.09 -8.52 -21.20
N LYS A 148 0.04 -7.25 -21.61
CA LYS A 148 -1.07 -6.48 -22.19
C LYS A 148 -1.04 -6.62 -23.70
N VAL A 149 -2.01 -7.35 -24.26
CA VAL A 149 -2.23 -7.42 -25.71
C VAL A 149 -3.06 -6.20 -26.10
N LEU A 150 -2.52 -5.36 -26.98
CA LEU A 150 -3.25 -4.21 -27.51
C LEU A 150 -4.16 -4.65 -28.65
N GLU A 151 -5.35 -4.07 -28.73
CA GLU A 151 -6.23 -4.28 -29.87
C GLU A 151 -5.58 -3.70 -31.13
N PRO A 152 -5.76 -4.37 -32.29
CA PRO A 152 -5.26 -3.84 -33.54
C PRO A 152 -5.92 -2.49 -33.82
N LYS A 153 -5.16 -1.57 -34.41
CA LYS A 153 -5.73 -0.32 -34.92
C LYS A 153 -6.71 -0.68 -36.03
N GLU A 154 -7.84 0.03 -36.08
CA GLU A 154 -8.75 -0.08 -37.22
C GLU A 154 -7.99 0.33 -38.49
N ASP A 155 -7.94 -0.57 -39.47
CA ASP A 155 -7.36 -0.25 -40.77
C ASP A 155 -8.27 0.77 -41.45
N GLU A 156 -7.75 1.99 -41.65
CA GLU A 156 -8.40 2.94 -42.56
C GLU A 156 -8.39 2.28 -43.94
N ILE A 157 -9.57 1.86 -44.40
CA ILE A 157 -9.77 1.46 -45.79
C ILE A 157 -9.46 2.71 -46.62
N LEU A 158 -8.23 2.80 -47.12
CA LEU A 158 -7.85 3.75 -48.15
C LEU A 158 -8.71 3.41 -49.37
N ALA A 159 -9.87 4.06 -49.47
CA ALA A 159 -10.60 4.11 -50.72
C ALA A 159 -9.68 4.83 -51.71
N ASP A 160 -9.11 4.07 -52.64
CA ASP A 160 -8.41 4.62 -53.80
C ASP A 160 -9.34 5.66 -54.44
N LYS A 161 -9.07 6.94 -54.19
CA LYS A 161 -9.75 8.00 -54.93
C LYS A 161 -9.31 7.84 -56.38
N PRO A 162 -10.21 7.54 -57.33
CA PRO A 162 -9.81 7.47 -58.73
C PRO A 162 -9.27 8.85 -59.12
N GLN A 163 -8.00 8.90 -59.54
CA GLN A 163 -7.42 10.09 -60.15
C GLN A 163 -8.12 10.30 -61.50
N ILE A 164 -9.17 11.12 -61.53
CA ILE A 164 -9.75 11.62 -62.77
C ILE A 164 -8.68 12.51 -63.40
N GLY A 165 -8.08 12.03 -64.48
CA GLY A 165 -7.09 12.78 -65.25
C GLY A 165 -7.69 14.11 -65.71
N LYS A 166 -6.97 15.22 -65.46
CA LYS A 166 -7.23 16.47 -66.15
C LYS A 166 -6.89 16.25 -67.62
N GLU A 167 -7.89 16.30 -68.49
CA GLU A 167 -7.68 16.44 -69.93
C GLU A 167 -6.79 17.67 -70.16
N LEU A 168 -5.63 17.45 -70.78
CA LEU A 168 -4.78 18.51 -71.31
C LEU A 168 -5.54 19.19 -72.46
N GLU A 169 -5.77 20.49 -72.34
CA GLU A 169 -6.19 21.34 -73.45
C GLU A 169 -5.22 21.19 -74.63
N LEU A 170 -5.73 20.69 -75.75
CA LEU A 170 -5.04 20.71 -77.04
C LEU A 170 -5.05 22.15 -77.59
N GLN A 171 -3.86 22.67 -77.88
CA GLN A 171 -3.66 23.82 -78.78
C GLN A 171 -3.79 23.38 -80.24
#